data_AF-A0A380EJE6-F1
#
_entry.id   AF-A0A380EJE6-F1
#
_cell.length_a   1.000
_cell.length_b   1.000
_cell.length_c   1.000
_cell.angle_alpha   90.00
_cell.angle_beta   90.00
_cell.angle_gamma   90.00
#
_symmetry.space_group_name_H-M   'P 1'
#
loop_
_entity.id
_entity.type
_entity.pdbx_description
1 polymer ?
#
loop_
_entity_poly.entity_id
_entity_poly.type
_entity_poly.pdbx_seq_one_letter_code
_entity_poly.pdbx_strand_id
1 'polypeptide(L)'
;MGYFDIPKDLLIPITEVDNYPKNEVIIIATGMQGEPVEALSQMAQHKHKIMNIEEGDSVFLAITASANMEVIIANTLNELVRAGAHIIPNNKKIHASSHGCMEELKMMINIMKPEYFIPVQGEFKMQIAHAKLAAEAGVAPEKIFLVEKGMSLITTVKI
;
A
#
# COMPACT_ATOMS: atom_id res chain seq x y z
N MET A 1 4.34 -14.67 -18.85
CA MET A 1 5.47 -14.38 -17.95
C MET A 1 5.50 -15.28 -16.70
N GLY A 2 4.38 -15.90 -16.29
CA GLY A 2 4.42 -16.99 -15.30
C GLY A 2 4.80 -16.55 -13.87
N TYR A 3 4.48 -15.32 -13.49
CA TYR A 3 4.80 -14.77 -12.16
C TYR A 3 3.90 -15.28 -11.03
N PHE A 4 2.69 -15.74 -11.35
CA PHE A 4 1.72 -16.22 -10.38
C PHE A 4 1.64 -17.75 -10.43
N ASP A 5 1.63 -18.36 -9.25
CA ASP A 5 1.30 -19.76 -9.08
C ASP A 5 -0.22 -19.88 -8.87
N ILE A 6 -0.93 -20.27 -9.93
CA ILE A 6 -2.39 -20.37 -9.93
C ILE A 6 -2.75 -21.81 -10.29
N PRO A 7 -3.29 -22.59 -9.31
CA PRO A 7 -3.84 -23.91 -9.59
C PRO A 7 -4.90 -23.86 -10.69
N LYS A 8 -5.04 -24.99 -11.40
CA LYS A 8 -6.11 -25.14 -12.39
C LYS A 8 -7.46 -24.98 -11.70
N ASP A 9 -8.38 -24.32 -12.40
CA ASP A 9 -9.76 -24.12 -11.99
C ASP A 9 -9.97 -23.30 -10.70
N LEU A 10 -8.92 -22.63 -10.19
CA LEU A 10 -9.03 -21.73 -9.03
C LEU A 10 -9.77 -20.42 -9.36
N LEU A 11 -9.58 -19.91 -10.58
CA LEU A 11 -10.23 -18.67 -11.02
C LEU A 11 -11.52 -19.00 -11.76
N ILE A 12 -12.62 -18.47 -11.26
CA ILE A 12 -13.94 -18.57 -11.89
C ILE A 12 -14.42 -17.20 -12.38
N PRO A 13 -15.16 -17.13 -13.50
CA PRO A 13 -15.82 -15.89 -13.92
C PRO A 13 -16.83 -15.41 -12.88
N ILE A 14 -16.98 -14.09 -12.72
CA ILE A 14 -17.93 -13.50 -11.76
C ILE A 14 -19.38 -13.95 -12.02
N THR A 15 -19.72 -14.24 -13.28
CA THR A 15 -21.04 -14.73 -13.71
C THR A 15 -21.35 -16.14 -13.22
N GLU A 16 -20.36 -16.88 -12.73
CA GLU A 16 -20.51 -18.26 -12.24
C GLU A 16 -20.50 -18.35 -10.71
N VAL A 17 -20.33 -17.23 -10.00
CA VAL A 17 -20.24 -17.21 -8.53
C VAL A 17 -21.47 -17.83 -7.87
N ASP A 18 -22.67 -17.55 -8.40
CA ASP A 18 -23.92 -18.07 -7.84
C ASP A 18 -24.06 -19.60 -7.95
N ASN A 19 -23.19 -20.28 -8.71
CA ASN A 19 -23.16 -21.74 -8.80
C ASN A 19 -22.44 -22.40 -7.62
N TYR A 20 -21.75 -21.63 -6.78
CA TYR A 20 -20.95 -22.14 -5.67
C TYR A 20 -21.56 -21.74 -4.32
N PRO A 21 -21.39 -22.56 -3.27
CA PRO A 21 -21.71 -22.16 -1.91
C PRO A 21 -20.95 -20.88 -1.52
N LYS A 22 -21.59 -19.97 -0.79
CA LYS A 22 -20.97 -18.70 -0.36
C LYS A 22 -19.65 -18.87 0.40
N ASN A 23 -19.48 -19.98 1.12
CA ASN A 23 -18.27 -20.29 1.88
C ASN A 23 -17.14 -20.90 1.04
N GLU A 24 -17.32 -21.06 -0.27
CA GLU A 24 -16.33 -21.59 -1.22
C GLU A 24 -15.83 -20.53 -2.21
N VAL A 25 -16.28 -19.28 -2.07
CA VAL A 25 -15.93 -18.19 -3.00
C VAL A 25 -15.17 -17.08 -2.28
N ILE A 26 -14.11 -16.58 -2.93
CA ILE A 26 -13.41 -15.36 -2.55
C ILE A 26 -13.50 -14.36 -3.70
N ILE A 27 -13.90 -13.13 -3.38
CA ILE A 27 -14.05 -12.06 -4.37
C ILE A 27 -12.99 -11.00 -4.10
N ILE A 28 -12.20 -10.70 -5.12
CA ILE A 28 -11.09 -9.75 -5.03
C ILE A 28 -11.48 -8.49 -5.80
N ALA A 29 -11.78 -7.41 -5.07
CA ALA A 29 -11.94 -6.09 -5.64
C ALA A 29 -10.56 -5.39 -5.74
N THR A 30 -10.06 -5.22 -6.96
CA THR A 30 -8.77 -4.57 -7.23
C THR A 30 -8.95 -3.16 -7.80
N GLY A 31 -7.91 -2.33 -7.67
CA GLY A 31 -7.85 -0.98 -8.22
C GLY A 31 -6.55 -0.29 -7.80
N MET A 32 -6.25 0.90 -8.31
CA MET A 32 -4.97 1.57 -8.00
C MET A 32 -5.03 2.42 -6.74
N GLN A 33 -5.94 3.40 -6.71
CA GLN A 33 -6.02 4.41 -5.64
C GLN A 33 -7.48 4.69 -5.31
N GLY A 34 -7.91 4.35 -4.10
CA GLY A 34 -9.29 4.60 -3.67
C GLY A 34 -10.35 3.71 -4.31
N GLU A 35 -10.14 3.25 -5.55
CA GLU A 35 -11.06 2.42 -6.32
C GLU A 35 -11.54 1.16 -5.57
N PRO A 36 -10.70 0.40 -4.85
CA PRO A 36 -11.21 -0.75 -4.08
C PRO A 36 -12.18 -0.35 -2.98
N VAL A 37 -11.92 0.78 -2.32
CA VAL A 37 -12.75 1.30 -1.22
C VAL A 37 -14.06 1.86 -1.78
N GLU A 38 -13.99 2.57 -2.91
CA GLU A 38 -15.16 3.09 -3.63
C GLU A 38 -16.05 1.95 -4.16
N ALA A 39 -15.45 0.89 -4.71
CA ALA A 39 -16.20 -0.28 -5.15
C ALA A 39 -16.96 -0.92 -3.99
N LEU A 40 -16.31 -1.11 -2.84
CA LEU A 40 -16.97 -1.62 -1.63
C LEU A 40 -18.09 -0.71 -1.13
N SER A 41 -17.90 0.62 -1.20
CA SER A 41 -18.95 1.60 -0.86
C SER A 41 -20.17 1.44 -1.78
N GLN A 42 -19.96 1.31 -3.09
CA GLN A 42 -21.05 1.07 -4.04
C GLN A 42 -21.74 -0.27 -3.82
N MET A 43 -20.98 -1.32 -3.50
CA MET A 43 -21.53 -2.65 -3.19
C MET A 43 -22.35 -2.62 -1.89
N ALA A 44 -21.91 -1.90 -0.86
CA ALA A 44 -22.63 -1.72 0.41
C ALA A 44 -23.93 -0.92 0.23
N GLN A 45 -23.94 0.03 -0.71
CA GLN A 45 -25.12 0.84 -1.03
C GLN A 45 -26.06 0.17 -2.04
N HIS A 46 -25.81 -1.07 -2.45
CA HIS A 46 -26.54 -1.79 -3.50
C HIS A 46 -26.60 -1.06 -4.86
N LYS A 47 -25.54 -0.33 -5.21
CA LYS A 47 -25.44 0.46 -6.45
C LYS A 47 -24.44 -0.12 -7.44
N HIS A 48 -23.69 -1.14 -7.06
CA HIS A 48 -22.66 -1.70 -7.91
C HIS A 48 -23.29 -2.64 -8.97
N LYS A 49 -22.84 -2.50 -10.22
CA LYS A 49 -23.52 -3.09 -11.38
C LYS A 49 -23.35 -4.61 -11.51
N ILE A 50 -22.30 -5.15 -10.92
CA ILE A 50 -21.89 -6.55 -11.10
C ILE A 50 -22.39 -7.41 -9.95
N MET A 51 -22.21 -6.91 -8.72
CA MET A 51 -22.48 -7.63 -7.47
C MET A 51 -22.59 -6.61 -6.35
N ASN A 52 -23.41 -6.91 -5.34
CA ASN A 52 -23.57 -6.09 -4.13
C ASN A 52 -23.36 -6.93 -2.88
N ILE A 53 -23.09 -6.27 -1.76
CA ILE A 53 -22.92 -6.94 -0.46
C ILE A 53 -24.27 -7.47 0.01
N GLU A 54 -24.26 -8.67 0.59
CA GLU A 54 -25.40 -9.27 1.27
C GLU A 54 -25.14 -9.42 2.77
N GLU A 55 -26.21 -9.56 3.54
CA GLU A 55 -26.10 -9.79 4.99
C GLU A 55 -25.35 -11.11 5.27
N GLY A 56 -24.38 -11.05 6.17
CA GLY A 56 -23.51 -12.18 6.52
C GLY A 56 -22.22 -12.28 5.71
N ASP A 57 -22.03 -11.45 4.67
CA ASP A 57 -20.78 -11.38 3.94
C ASP A 57 -19.64 -10.89 4.84
N SER A 58 -18.42 -11.39 4.60
CA SER A 58 -17.23 -10.96 5.32
C SER A 58 -16.32 -10.11 4.43
N VAL A 59 -15.88 -8.95 4.95
CA VAL A 59 -15.01 -8.02 4.21
C VAL A 59 -13.68 -7.85 4.93
N PHE A 60 -12.60 -8.00 4.15
CA PHE A 60 -11.22 -7.79 4.58
C PHE A 60 -10.53 -6.76 3.69
N LEU A 61 -9.98 -5.70 4.30
CA LEU A 61 -9.27 -4.65 3.59
C LEU A 61 -7.76 -4.97 3.54
N ALA A 62 -7.34 -5.66 2.49
CA ALA A 62 -5.93 -5.99 2.21
C ALA A 62 -5.12 -4.80 1.66
N ILE A 63 -5.30 -3.60 2.24
CA ILE A 63 -4.62 -2.37 1.84
C ILE A 63 -3.99 -1.67 3.05
N THR A 64 -2.87 -0.99 2.82
CA THR A 64 -2.32 -0.04 3.79
C THR A 64 -2.90 1.34 3.48
N ALA A 65 -3.70 1.87 4.41
CA ALA A 65 -4.34 3.17 4.23
C ALA A 65 -3.29 4.29 4.20
N SER A 66 -3.30 5.07 3.14
CA SER A 66 -2.62 6.37 3.12
C SER A 66 -3.40 7.37 4.00
N ALA A 67 -2.70 8.32 4.62
CA ALA A 67 -3.31 9.26 5.57
C ALA A 67 -4.48 10.07 4.97
N ASN A 68 -4.45 10.34 3.66
CA ASN A 68 -5.53 11.04 2.96
C ASN A 68 -6.80 10.19 2.74
N MET A 69 -6.75 8.88 2.93
CA MET A 69 -7.87 7.96 2.70
C MET A 69 -8.61 7.56 3.98
N GLU A 70 -8.11 7.93 5.17
CA GLU A 70 -8.65 7.48 6.46
C GLU A 70 -10.16 7.76 6.60
N VAL A 71 -10.61 8.96 6.20
CA VAL A 71 -12.02 9.36 6.26
C VAL A 71 -12.89 8.53 5.33
N ILE A 72 -12.42 8.27 4.11
CA ILE A 72 -13.17 7.51 3.10
C ILE A 72 -13.33 6.07 3.59
N ILE A 73 -12.24 5.45 4.07
CA ILE A 73 -12.26 4.08 4.61
C ILE A 73 -13.22 3.99 5.80
N ALA A 74 -13.17 4.94 6.73
CA ALA A 74 -14.06 4.94 7.89
C ALA A 74 -15.54 5.02 7.48
N ASN A 75 -15.88 5.84 6.49
CA ASN A 75 -17.24 5.93 5.96
C ASN A 75 -17.69 4.64 5.28
N THR A 76 -16.84 4.05 4.43
CA THR A 76 -17.13 2.78 3.77
C THR A 76 -17.33 1.64 4.77
N LEU A 77 -16.52 1.57 5.83
CA LEU A 77 -16.71 0.59 6.90
C LEU A 77 -18.08 0.73 7.58
N ASN A 78 -18.54 1.97 7.81
CA ASN A 78 -19.88 2.20 8.36
C ASN A 78 -20.98 1.74 7.40
N GLU A 79 -20.83 1.97 6.10
CA GLU A 79 -21.78 1.52 5.08
C GLU A 79 -21.85 0.00 5.01
N LEU A 80 -20.69 -0.67 5.03
CA LEU A 80 -20.61 -2.14 5.04
C LEU A 80 -21.28 -2.75 6.27
N VAL A 81 -21.03 -2.20 7.46
CA VAL A 81 -21.70 -2.65 8.68
C VAL A 81 -23.22 -2.42 8.62
N ARG A 82 -23.66 -1.31 8.03
CA ARG A 82 -25.10 -1.03 7.81
C ARG A 82 -25.74 -2.01 6.81
N ALA A 83 -24.98 -2.49 5.84
CA ALA A 83 -25.41 -3.53 4.89
C ALA A 83 -25.42 -4.95 5.50
N GLY A 84 -24.98 -5.11 6.75
CA GLY A 84 -24.97 -6.41 7.44
C GLY A 84 -23.69 -7.23 7.22
N ALA A 85 -22.61 -6.62 6.72
CA ALA A 85 -21.34 -7.30 6.54
C ALA A 85 -20.52 -7.39 7.84
N HIS A 86 -19.79 -8.49 7.99
CA HIS A 86 -18.80 -8.70 9.03
C HIS A 86 -17.44 -8.13 8.60
N ILE A 87 -16.92 -7.17 9.38
CA ILE A 87 -15.60 -6.60 9.11
C ILE A 87 -14.52 -7.43 9.80
N ILE A 88 -13.59 -7.97 9.01
CA ILE A 88 -12.39 -8.63 9.53
C ILE A 88 -11.36 -7.55 9.87
N PRO A 89 -10.98 -7.39 11.16
CA PRO A 89 -10.11 -6.29 11.56
C PRO A 89 -8.66 -6.54 11.11
N ASN A 90 -8.02 -5.48 10.60
CA ASN A 90 -6.59 -5.50 10.33
C ASN A 90 -5.80 -5.59 11.64
N ASN A 91 -4.78 -6.45 11.67
CA ASN A 91 -3.92 -6.58 12.84
C ASN A 91 -3.01 -5.34 12.96
N LYS A 92 -3.26 -4.51 13.97
CA LYS A 92 -2.50 -3.28 14.24
C LYS A 92 -1.00 -3.50 14.50
N LYS A 93 -0.57 -4.74 14.78
CA LYS A 93 0.85 -5.09 14.93
C LYS A 93 1.57 -5.31 13.61
N ILE A 94 0.83 -5.45 12.50
CA ILE A 94 1.41 -5.64 11.17
C ILE A 94 1.66 -4.27 10.55
N HIS A 95 2.92 -3.99 10.23
CA HIS A 95 3.31 -2.86 9.40
C HIS A 95 3.58 -3.38 7.98
N ALA A 96 2.61 -3.20 7.08
CA ALA A 96 2.74 -3.59 5.67
C ALA A 96 3.09 -2.37 4.82
N SER A 97 4.25 -2.41 4.17
CA SER A 97 4.77 -1.33 3.32
C SER A 97 5.52 -1.93 2.14
N SER A 98 5.41 -1.31 0.97
CA SER A 98 6.27 -1.60 -0.21
C SER A 98 7.62 -0.90 -0.14
N HIS A 99 7.84 -0.06 0.88
CA HIS A 99 9.07 0.68 1.14
C HIS A 99 9.70 0.21 2.44
N GLY A 100 11.01 -0.01 2.42
CA GLY A 100 11.78 -0.45 3.59
C GLY A 100 11.72 0.55 4.75
N CYS A 101 11.73 0.01 5.97
CA CYS A 101 11.83 0.77 7.21
C CYS A 101 13.28 1.21 7.50
N MET A 102 13.49 1.90 8.61
CA MET A 102 14.79 2.50 8.97
C MET A 102 15.99 1.54 8.86
N GLU A 103 15.83 0.30 9.35
CA GLU A 103 16.92 -0.69 9.34
C GLU A 103 17.19 -1.26 7.95
N GLU A 104 16.18 -1.40 7.10
CA GLU A 104 16.35 -1.81 5.69
C GLU A 104 17.02 -0.71 4.87
N LEU A 105 16.68 0.56 5.14
CA LEU A 105 17.35 1.71 4.53
C LEU A 105 18.83 1.79 4.97
N LYS A 106 19.11 1.62 6.27
CA LYS A 106 20.48 1.52 6.79
C LYS A 106 21.23 0.34 6.18
N MET A 107 20.58 -0.81 6.03
CA MET A 107 21.17 -1.98 5.37
C MET A 107 21.63 -1.62 3.96
N MET A 108 20.78 -0.95 3.16
CA MET A 108 21.16 -0.49 1.83
C MET A 108 22.37 0.46 1.87
N ILE A 109 22.36 1.44 2.78
CA ILE A 109 23.47 2.40 2.92
C ILE A 109 24.78 1.71 3.30
N ASN A 110 24.73 0.76 4.24
CA ASN A 110 25.89 -0.02 4.70
C ASN A 110 26.47 -0.93 3.61
N ILE A 111 25.63 -1.44 2.70
CA ILE A 111 26.06 -2.20 1.53
C ILE A 111 26.72 -1.27 0.50
N MET A 112 26.08 -0.14 0.21
CA MET A 112 26.51 0.77 -0.85
C MET A 112 27.73 1.63 -0.49
N LYS A 113 27.89 1.99 0.79
CA LYS A 113 28.93 2.89 1.32
C LYS A 113 29.14 4.13 0.44
N PRO A 114 28.07 4.91 0.17
CA PRO A 114 28.14 6.00 -0.79
C PRO A 114 29.03 7.13 -0.29
N GLU A 115 29.80 7.75 -1.19
CA GLU A 115 30.53 8.98 -0.87
C GLU A 115 29.59 10.17 -0.65
N TYR A 116 28.55 10.28 -1.49
CA TYR A 116 27.53 11.31 -1.43
C TYR A 116 26.15 10.67 -1.34
N PHE A 117 25.25 11.26 -0.54
CA PHE A 117 23.92 10.70 -0.32
C PHE A 117 22.83 11.74 -0.58
N ILE A 118 21.80 11.35 -1.34
CA ILE A 118 20.67 12.19 -1.71
C ILE A 118 19.39 11.40 -1.43
N PRO A 119 18.68 11.67 -0.32
CA PRO A 119 17.41 11.01 -0.06
C PRO A 119 16.32 11.52 -1.03
N VAL A 120 15.71 10.60 -1.76
CA VAL A 120 14.61 10.87 -2.70
C VAL A 120 13.36 10.06 -2.32
N GLN A 121 12.26 10.28 -3.05
CA GLN A 121 10.98 9.59 -2.87
C GLN A 121 10.40 9.72 -1.46
N GLY A 122 10.06 10.96 -1.08
CA GLY A 122 9.38 11.27 0.19
C GLY A 122 9.18 12.77 0.38
N GLU A 123 8.29 13.13 1.31
CA GLU A 123 8.16 14.51 1.79
C GLU A 123 9.44 14.97 2.48
N PHE A 124 9.63 16.28 2.62
CA PHE A 124 10.86 16.85 3.22
C PHE A 124 11.17 16.26 4.61
N LYS A 125 10.16 16.01 5.45
CA LYS A 125 10.34 15.35 6.75
C LYS A 125 10.90 13.93 6.63
N MET A 126 10.51 13.19 5.59
CA MET A 126 11.00 11.84 5.30
C MET A 126 12.44 11.90 4.77
N GLN A 127 12.74 12.89 3.92
CA GLN A 127 14.11 13.12 3.45
C GLN A 127 15.06 13.44 4.61
N ILE A 128 14.64 14.30 5.56
CA ILE A 128 15.40 14.59 6.79
C ILE A 128 15.64 13.30 7.59
N ALA A 129 14.60 12.48 7.78
CA ALA A 129 14.75 11.22 8.51
C ALA A 129 15.76 10.29 7.82
N HIS A 130 15.69 10.16 6.50
CA HIS A 130 16.61 9.31 5.73
C HIS A 130 18.04 9.85 5.72
N ALA A 131 18.23 11.18 5.68
CA ALA A 131 19.54 11.83 5.84
C ALA A 131 20.17 11.51 7.20
N LYS A 132 19.39 11.51 8.28
CA LYS A 132 19.88 11.11 9.62
C LYS A 132 20.34 9.64 9.63
N LEU A 133 19.59 8.74 9.00
CA LEU A 133 19.98 7.34 8.87
C LEU A 133 21.29 7.18 8.09
N ALA A 134 21.51 7.97 7.04
CA ALA A 134 22.76 7.98 6.29
C ALA A 134 23.95 8.48 7.12
N ALA A 135 23.76 9.54 7.91
CA ALA A 135 24.79 10.01 8.83
C ALA A 135 25.14 8.96 9.90
N GLU A 136 24.13 8.29 10.48
CA GLU A 136 24.31 7.20 11.43
C GLU A 136 25.04 5.99 10.81
N ALA A 137 24.83 5.74 9.53
CA ALA A 137 25.52 4.69 8.76
C ALA A 137 26.92 5.11 8.25
N GLY A 138 27.39 6.32 8.61
CA GLY A 138 28.77 6.76 8.35
C GLY A 138 28.97 7.65 7.13
N VAL A 139 27.90 8.11 6.47
CA VAL A 139 28.01 9.14 5.42
C VAL A 139 28.31 10.49 6.09
N ALA A 140 29.34 11.19 5.62
CA ALA A 140 29.71 12.50 6.16
C ALA A 140 28.55 13.50 5.98
N PRO A 141 28.10 14.23 7.04
CA PRO A 141 26.94 15.12 6.95
C PRO A 141 27.02 16.18 5.84
N GLU A 142 28.22 16.71 5.58
CA GLU A 142 28.48 17.68 4.52
C GLU A 142 28.37 17.10 3.10
N LYS A 143 28.30 15.76 2.97
CA LYS A 143 28.09 15.03 1.73
C LYS A 143 26.65 14.51 1.57
N ILE A 144 25.74 14.92 2.46
CA ILE A 144 24.32 14.59 2.41
C ILE A 144 23.54 15.80 1.88
N PHE A 145 22.82 15.65 0.78
CA PHE A 145 22.10 16.74 0.13
C PHE A 145 20.59 16.51 0.18
N LEU A 146 19.89 17.41 0.87
CA LEU A 146 18.43 17.52 0.78
C LEU A 146 18.09 18.41 -0.41
N VAL A 147 17.21 17.93 -1.30
CA VAL A 147 16.89 18.63 -2.55
C VAL A 147 15.39 18.75 -2.78
N GLU A 148 15.00 19.85 -3.39
CA GLU A 148 13.64 20.10 -3.88
C GLU A 148 13.56 19.92 -5.40
N LYS A 149 12.34 19.77 -5.90
CA LYS A 149 12.07 19.65 -7.33
C LYS A 149 12.60 20.89 -8.06
N GLY A 150 13.45 20.66 -9.07
CA GLY A 150 14.05 21.73 -9.89
C GLY A 150 15.45 22.17 -9.45
N MET A 151 15.96 21.68 -8.31
CA MET A 151 17.35 21.93 -7.91
C MET A 151 18.34 21.06 -8.72
N SER A 152 19.50 21.62 -9.03
CA SER A 152 20.60 20.90 -9.69
C SER A 152 21.76 20.71 -8.73
N LEU A 153 22.26 19.47 -8.62
CA LEU A 153 23.50 19.14 -7.91
C LEU A 153 24.61 18.93 -8.94
N ILE A 154 25.70 19.69 -8.81
CA ILE A 154 26.86 19.59 -9.70
C ILE A 154 28.00 18.99 -8.89
N THR A 155 28.47 17.81 -9.28
CA THR A 155 29.70 17.24 -8.76
C THR A 155 30.85 17.54 -9.72
N THR A 156 31.97 18.03 -9.20
CA THR A 156 33.19 18.26 -9.98
C THR A 156 34.20 17.20 -9.61
N VAL A 157 34.44 16.26 -10.51
CA VAL A 157 35.50 15.27 -10.34
C VAL A 157 36.81 15.94 -10.70
N LYS A 158 37.71 16.14 -9.72
CA LYS A 158 39.11 16.42 -10.02
C LYS A 158 39.74 15.11 -10.48
N ILE A 159 39.99 15.02 -11.79
CA ILE A 159 40.79 13.96 -12.42
C ILE A 159 42.26 14.19 -12.06
#